data_AF-A0A662TD58-F1
#
_entry.id   AF-A0A662TD58-F1
#
_cell.length_a   1.000
_cell.length_b   1.000
_cell.length_c   1.000
_cell.angle_alpha   90.00
_cell.angle_beta   90.00
_cell.angle_gamma   90.00
#
_symmetry.space_group_name_H-M   'P 1'
#
loop_
_entity.id
_entity.type
_entity.pdbx_description
1 polymer ?
#
loop_
_entity_poly.entity_id
_entity_poly.type
_entity_poly.pdbx_seq_one_letter_code
_entity_poly.pdbx_strand_id
1 'polypeptide(L)'
;MAAIFWRVVKESLPTLMLATLAQMATGVALNFGVEIWIALPALLVLVPPINDLGNDIACVVSSKVTTLLALGLIRPEMKAEESLRSLLAAVALVVVFSTTFLAFFSFFFTGLMRIRSAALHIVVAVCLMAGLMLMVPVVTLSILTAFVAWRLGLDPDNVTIPILTTVSDLLGVLCVIAAAKVLMLV
;
A
#
# COMPACT_ATOMS: atom_id res chain seq x y z
N MET A 1 -35.29 -7.80 -4.45
CA MET A 1 -34.17 -7.80 -3.49
C MET A 1 -33.28 -9.04 -3.61
N ALA A 2 -33.81 -10.26 -3.52
CA ALA A 2 -33.02 -11.50 -3.66
C ALA A 2 -32.31 -11.68 -5.02
N ALA A 3 -32.92 -11.25 -6.12
CA ALA A 3 -32.30 -11.36 -7.45
C ALA A 3 -31.05 -10.47 -7.62
N ILE A 4 -31.04 -9.28 -7.01
CA ILE A 4 -29.88 -8.37 -7.01
C ILE A 4 -28.76 -8.98 -6.16
N PHE A 5 -29.11 -9.51 -4.97
CA PHE A 5 -28.16 -10.19 -4.10
C PHE A 5 -27.43 -11.34 -4.83
N TRP A 6 -28.18 -12.27 -5.43
CA TRP A 6 -27.58 -13.42 -6.12
C TRP A 6 -26.75 -13.04 -7.34
N ARG A 7 -27.10 -11.93 -7.99
CA ARG A 7 -26.30 -11.38 -9.09
C ARG A 7 -24.95 -10.87 -8.59
N VAL A 8 -24.94 -10.04 -7.53
CA VAL A 8 -23.70 -9.55 -6.90
C VAL A 8 -22.83 -10.71 -6.43
N VAL A 9 -23.42 -11.71 -5.76
CA VAL A 9 -22.66 -12.89 -5.32
C VAL A 9 -22.01 -13.58 -6.51
N LYS A 10 -22.74 -13.87 -7.59
CA LYS A 10 -22.18 -14.55 -8.78
C LYS A 10 -21.11 -13.74 -9.51
N GLU A 11 -21.24 -12.42 -9.54
CA GLU A 11 -20.29 -11.51 -10.20
C GLU A 11 -19.03 -11.29 -9.34
N SER A 12 -19.17 -11.16 -8.02
CA SER A 12 -18.03 -10.89 -7.11
C SER A 12 -17.27 -12.13 -6.68
N LEU A 13 -17.91 -13.30 -6.55
CA LEU A 13 -17.25 -14.53 -6.06
C LEU A 13 -15.97 -14.88 -6.85
N PRO A 14 -15.99 -14.90 -8.20
CA PRO A 14 -14.82 -15.29 -8.98
C PRO A 14 -13.66 -14.30 -8.78
N THR A 15 -13.96 -13.00 -8.78
CA THR A 15 -12.97 -11.94 -8.56
C THR A 15 -12.35 -12.05 -7.17
N LEU A 16 -13.17 -12.29 -6.13
CA LEU A 16 -12.70 -12.50 -4.76
C LEU A 16 -11.85 -13.78 -4.64
N MET A 17 -12.22 -14.86 -5.33
CA MET A 17 -11.41 -16.09 -5.36
C MET A 17 -10.04 -15.85 -6.00
N LEU A 18 -9.99 -15.12 -7.12
CA LEU A 18 -8.71 -14.78 -7.76
C LEU A 18 -7.86 -13.85 -6.89
N ALA A 19 -8.48 -12.84 -6.28
CA ALA A 19 -7.79 -11.92 -5.38
C ALA A 19 -7.22 -12.65 -4.15
N THR A 20 -8.02 -13.52 -3.53
CA THR A 20 -7.57 -14.30 -2.36
C THR A 20 -6.43 -15.26 -2.71
N LEU A 21 -6.50 -15.95 -3.85
CA LEU A 21 -5.40 -16.79 -4.35
C LEU A 21 -4.13 -15.98 -4.57
N ALA A 22 -4.24 -14.79 -5.16
CA ALA A 22 -3.08 -13.91 -5.34
C ALA A 22 -2.52 -13.41 -3.99
N GLN A 23 -3.38 -13.09 -3.02
CA GLN A 23 -2.99 -12.69 -1.67
C GLN A 23 -2.35 -13.81 -0.84
N MET A 24 -2.52 -15.09 -1.22
CA MET A 24 -1.77 -16.17 -0.56
C MET A 24 -0.25 -15.95 -0.66
N ALA A 25 0.24 -15.32 -1.73
CA ALA A 25 1.64 -14.95 -1.86
C ALA A 25 2.09 -13.98 -0.75
N THR A 26 1.25 -13.00 -0.40
CA THR A 26 1.49 -12.07 0.71
C THR A 26 1.51 -12.81 2.05
N GLY A 27 0.60 -13.77 2.25
CA GLY A 27 0.59 -14.64 3.42
C GLY A 27 1.87 -15.46 3.56
N VAL A 28 2.40 -16.00 2.45
CA VAL A 28 3.69 -16.71 2.43
C VAL A 28 4.86 -15.73 2.70
N ALA A 29 4.80 -14.51 2.17
CA ALA A 29 5.86 -13.52 2.37
C ALA A 29 6.02 -13.08 3.84
N LEU A 30 4.94 -13.12 4.64
CA LEU A 30 5.01 -12.89 6.08
C LEU A 30 5.99 -13.84 6.77
N ASN A 31 6.14 -15.08 6.27
CA ASN A 31 7.03 -16.07 6.85
C ASN A 31 8.52 -15.67 6.74
N PHE A 32 8.89 -14.80 5.78
CA PHE A 32 10.27 -14.30 5.66
C PHE A 32 10.70 -13.40 6.84
N GLY A 33 9.74 -12.89 7.61
CA GLY A 33 9.97 -12.08 8.80
C GLY A 33 9.72 -12.80 10.12
N VAL A 34 9.51 -14.12 10.12
CA VAL A 34 9.03 -14.86 11.31
C VAL A 34 9.87 -14.62 12.57
N GLU A 35 11.18 -14.55 12.43
CA GLU A 35 12.10 -14.28 13.55
C GLU A 35 11.89 -12.88 14.14
N ILE A 36 11.65 -11.87 13.28
CA ILE A 36 11.37 -10.49 13.68
C ILE A 36 10.03 -10.43 14.42
N TRP A 37 9.00 -11.09 13.89
CA TRP A 37 7.66 -11.08 14.48
C TRP A 37 7.62 -11.77 15.85
N ILE A 38 8.38 -12.86 16.04
CA ILE A 38 8.50 -13.55 17.33
C ILE A 38 9.30 -12.70 18.32
N ALA A 39 10.40 -12.09 17.86
CA ALA A 39 11.23 -11.24 18.71
C ALA A 39 10.49 -9.97 19.15
N LEU A 40 9.72 -9.36 18.25
CA LEU A 40 9.03 -8.08 18.42
C LEU A 40 7.63 -8.11 17.79
N PRO A 41 6.63 -8.73 18.45
CA PRO A 41 5.27 -8.85 17.93
C PRO A 41 4.60 -7.50 17.63
N ALA A 42 5.01 -6.43 18.32
CA ALA A 42 4.53 -5.07 18.03
C ALA A 42 4.80 -4.61 16.58
N LEU A 43 5.85 -5.12 15.92
CA LEU A 43 6.10 -4.78 14.52
C LEU A 43 5.12 -5.45 13.56
N LEU A 44 4.58 -6.63 13.93
CA LEU A 44 3.56 -7.30 13.11
C LEU A 44 2.26 -6.49 13.04
N VAL A 45 1.96 -5.71 14.10
CA VAL A 45 0.80 -4.80 14.15
C VAL A 45 0.89 -3.69 13.09
N LEU A 46 2.10 -3.34 12.63
CA LEU A 46 2.29 -2.34 11.58
C LEU A 46 1.95 -2.86 10.18
N VAL A 47 1.92 -4.18 9.97
CA VAL A 47 1.75 -4.75 8.63
C VAL A 47 0.41 -4.36 8.00
N PRO A 48 -0.76 -4.61 8.62
CA PRO A 48 -2.03 -4.27 7.98
C PRO A 48 -2.17 -2.76 7.67
N PRO A 49 -1.84 -1.83 8.59
CA PRO A 49 -1.92 -0.41 8.29
C PRO A 49 -0.91 0.09 7.24
N ILE A 50 0.27 -0.52 7.12
CA ILE A 50 1.22 -0.19 6.05
C ILE A 50 0.71 -0.67 4.70
N ASN A 51 0.12 -1.87 4.64
CA ASN A 51 -0.54 -2.37 3.43
C ASN A 51 -1.69 -1.45 3.01
N ASP A 52 -2.54 -1.05 3.96
CA ASP A 52 -3.64 -0.11 3.76
C ASP A 52 -3.15 1.24 3.22
N LEU A 53 -2.07 1.78 3.80
CA LEU A 53 -1.41 2.99 3.28
C LEU A 53 -0.97 2.82 1.82
N GLY A 54 -0.40 1.66 1.45
CA GLY A 54 -0.05 1.36 0.06
C GLY A 54 -1.27 1.34 -0.86
N ASN A 55 -2.38 0.76 -0.41
CA ASN A 55 -3.63 0.68 -1.17
C ASN A 55 -4.26 2.07 -1.38
N ASP A 56 -4.24 2.91 -0.35
CA ASP A 56 -4.72 4.30 -0.42
C ASP A 56 -3.87 5.14 -1.39
N ILE A 57 -2.54 4.99 -1.34
CA ILE A 57 -1.64 5.66 -2.29
C ILE A 57 -1.97 5.24 -3.72
N ALA A 58 -2.12 3.93 -3.95
CA ALA A 58 -2.46 3.37 -5.25
C ALA A 58 -3.75 3.97 -5.81
N CYS A 59 -4.79 4.00 -4.98
CA CYS A 59 -6.10 4.54 -5.33
C CYS A 59 -6.00 6.05 -5.65
N VAL A 60 -5.44 6.85 -4.73
CA VAL A 60 -5.33 8.31 -4.89
C VAL A 60 -4.52 8.68 -6.13
N VAL A 61 -3.37 8.03 -6.35
CA VAL A 61 -2.52 8.32 -7.51
C VAL A 61 -3.22 7.91 -8.80
N SER A 62 -3.78 6.69 -8.87
CA SER A 62 -4.49 6.21 -10.06
C SER A 62 -5.65 7.14 -10.46
N SER A 63 -6.54 7.48 -9.52
CA SER A 63 -7.71 8.30 -9.81
C SER A 63 -7.34 9.76 -10.14
N LYS A 64 -6.32 10.33 -9.47
CA LYS A 64 -5.84 11.69 -9.77
C LYS A 64 -5.15 11.75 -11.13
N VAL A 65 -4.27 10.79 -11.45
CA VAL A 65 -3.60 10.70 -12.76
C VAL A 65 -4.65 10.55 -13.87
N THR A 66 -5.65 9.71 -13.68
CA THR A 66 -6.75 9.52 -14.65
C THR A 66 -7.54 10.81 -14.86
N THR A 67 -7.87 11.52 -13.78
CA THR A 67 -8.53 12.84 -13.87
C THR A 67 -7.66 13.86 -14.62
N LEU A 68 -6.36 13.91 -14.33
CA LEU A 68 -5.44 14.84 -14.98
C LEU A 68 -5.31 14.54 -16.49
N LEU A 69 -5.30 13.26 -16.90
CA LEU A 69 -5.32 12.85 -18.30
C LEU A 69 -6.63 13.27 -18.98
N ALA A 70 -7.77 13.04 -18.32
CA ALA A 70 -9.09 13.40 -18.85
C ALA A 70 -9.26 14.91 -19.03
N LEU A 71 -8.66 15.72 -18.15
CA LEU A 71 -8.63 17.18 -18.26
C LEU A 71 -7.57 17.70 -19.24
N GLY A 72 -6.72 16.84 -19.81
CA GLY A 72 -5.62 17.24 -20.67
C GLY A 72 -4.50 18.02 -19.95
N LEU A 73 -4.45 17.94 -18.61
CA LEU A 73 -3.47 18.61 -17.76
C LEU A 73 -2.15 17.85 -17.66
N ILE A 74 -2.14 16.57 -18.03
CA ILE A 74 -0.93 15.78 -18.23
C ILE A 74 -1.07 14.96 -19.51
N ARG A 75 0.05 14.70 -20.19
CA ARG A 75 0.09 13.73 -21.29
C ARG A 75 0.46 12.34 -20.75
N PRO A 76 0.09 11.25 -21.45
CA PRO A 76 0.54 9.89 -21.13
C PRO A 76 2.01 9.68 -21.55
N GLU A 77 2.87 10.61 -21.14
CA GLU A 77 4.32 10.63 -21.26
C GLU A 77 4.85 10.71 -19.82
N MET A 78 5.95 10.03 -19.48
CA MET A 78 6.58 10.13 -18.14
C MET A 78 7.33 11.45 -17.95
N LYS A 79 6.70 12.57 -18.31
CA LYS A 79 7.20 13.92 -18.03
C LYS A 79 6.52 14.43 -16.78
N ALA A 80 7.33 14.87 -15.83
CA ALA A 80 6.85 15.44 -14.57
C ALA A 80 6.33 16.87 -14.82
N GLU A 81 5.11 16.96 -15.37
CA GLU A 81 4.32 18.18 -15.44
C GLU A 81 4.00 18.67 -14.01
N GLU A 82 3.75 19.98 -13.85
CA GLU A 82 3.61 20.62 -12.54
C GLU A 82 2.52 19.96 -11.68
N SER A 83 1.39 19.60 -12.30
CA SER A 83 0.28 18.90 -11.63
C SER A 83 0.66 17.51 -11.13
N LEU A 84 1.56 16.79 -11.82
CA LEU A 84 2.06 15.50 -11.36
C LEU A 84 3.03 15.69 -10.20
N ARG A 85 3.90 16.70 -10.26
CA ARG A 85 4.85 17.01 -9.17
C ARG A 85 4.13 17.40 -7.88
N SER A 86 3.08 18.23 -7.97
CA SER A 86 2.30 18.64 -6.80
C SER A 86 1.56 17.46 -6.17
N LEU A 87 1.02 16.55 -6.98
CA LEU A 87 0.45 15.29 -6.50
C LEU A 87 1.48 14.44 -5.75
N LEU A 88 2.66 14.24 -6.33
CA LEU A 88 3.72 13.43 -5.71
C LEU A 88 4.22 14.03 -4.40
N ALA A 89 4.34 15.36 -4.32
CA ALA A 89 4.69 16.06 -3.09
C ALA A 89 3.62 15.90 -2.01
N ALA A 90 2.33 15.99 -2.38
CA ALA A 90 1.22 15.77 -1.45
C ALA A 90 1.20 14.33 -0.92
N VAL A 91 1.41 13.33 -1.78
CA VAL A 91 1.50 11.92 -1.37
C VAL A 91 2.68 11.70 -0.42
N ALA A 92 3.85 12.26 -0.73
CA ALA A 92 5.02 12.17 0.15
C ALA A 92 4.74 12.73 1.55
N LEU A 93 4.09 13.88 1.62
CA LEU A 93 3.72 14.51 2.89
C LEU A 93 2.74 13.63 3.68
N VAL A 94 1.73 13.09 3.01
CA VAL A 94 0.74 12.18 3.62
C VAL A 94 1.42 10.91 4.14
N VAL A 95 2.37 10.34 3.41
CA VAL A 95 3.13 9.15 3.85
C VAL A 95 3.92 9.44 5.12
N VAL A 96 4.68 10.54 5.14
CA VAL A 96 5.48 10.91 6.33
C VAL A 96 4.59 11.15 7.54
N PHE A 97 3.48 11.88 7.36
CA PHE A 97 2.55 12.16 8.45
C PHE A 97 1.85 10.89 8.94
N SER A 98 1.28 10.09 8.05
CA SER A 98 0.50 8.90 8.39
C SER A 98 1.35 7.83 9.05
N THR A 99 2.57 7.58 8.55
CA THR A 99 3.50 6.61 9.16
C THR A 99 3.96 7.04 10.56
N THR A 100 4.18 8.34 10.78
CA THR A 100 4.54 8.86 12.10
C THR A 100 3.41 8.66 13.11
N PHE A 101 2.17 9.00 12.71
CA PHE A 101 0.98 8.78 13.55
C PHE A 101 0.74 7.30 13.81
N LEU A 102 0.85 6.48 12.78
CA LEU A 102 0.70 5.02 12.88
C LEU A 102 1.70 4.41 13.86
N ALA A 103 2.97 4.80 13.78
CA ALA A 103 3.99 4.31 14.70
C ALA A 103 3.68 4.70 16.15
N PHE A 104 3.23 5.94 16.39
CA PHE A 104 2.87 6.40 17.72
C PHE A 104 1.69 5.61 18.30
N PHE A 105 0.61 5.45 17.54
CA PHE A 105 -0.55 4.69 17.98
C PHE A 105 -0.24 3.21 18.16
N SER A 106 0.52 2.60 17.24
CA SER A 106 0.96 1.21 17.37
C SER A 106 1.76 1.01 18.66
N PHE A 107 2.75 1.87 18.93
CA PHE A 107 3.52 1.81 20.17
C PHE A 107 2.66 2.03 21.42
N PHE A 108 1.73 2.99 21.39
CA PHE A 108 0.84 3.28 22.52
C PHE A 108 -0.06 2.09 22.86
N PHE A 109 -0.75 1.51 21.87
CA PHE A 109 -1.66 0.39 22.08
C PHE A 109 -0.93 -0.91 22.39
N THR A 110 0.21 -1.19 21.75
CA THR A 110 1.03 -2.36 22.10
C THR A 110 1.56 -2.27 23.53
N GLY A 111 1.93 -1.06 23.98
CA GLY A 111 2.30 -0.79 25.38
C GLY A 111 1.14 -1.02 26.36
N LEU A 112 -0.08 -0.54 26.04
CA LEU A 112 -1.27 -0.75 26.87
C LEU A 112 -1.61 -2.24 27.02
N MET A 113 -1.42 -3.01 25.95
CA MET A 113 -1.64 -4.46 25.91
C MET A 113 -0.45 -5.27 26.45
N ARG A 114 0.63 -4.63 26.90
CA ARG A 114 1.87 -5.27 27.38
C ARG A 114 2.50 -6.22 26.34
N ILE A 115 2.35 -5.91 25.06
CA ILE A 115 2.98 -6.63 23.96
C ILE A 115 4.45 -6.20 23.88
N ARG A 116 5.37 -7.17 23.71
CA ARG A 116 6.79 -6.87 23.56
C ARG A 116 7.02 -5.99 22.32
N SER A 117 7.65 -4.85 22.54
CA SER A 117 7.95 -3.85 21.51
C SER A 117 9.40 -3.38 21.60
N ALA A 118 9.93 -2.89 20.47
CA ALA A 118 11.15 -2.11 20.45
C ALA A 118 10.89 -0.72 21.05
N ALA A 119 11.97 0.05 21.28
CA ALA A 119 11.85 1.44 21.69
C ALA A 119 11.11 2.27 20.64
N LEU A 120 10.36 3.29 21.08
CA LEU A 120 9.51 4.14 20.22
C LEU A 120 10.26 4.67 18.99
N HIS A 121 11.49 5.16 19.16
CA HIS A 121 12.28 5.70 18.05
C HIS A 121 12.56 4.66 16.97
N ILE A 122 12.73 3.38 17.33
CA ILE A 122 12.94 2.29 16.38
C ILE A 122 11.62 1.97 15.66
N VAL A 123 10.50 1.90 16.39
CA VAL A 123 9.18 1.65 15.79
C VAL A 123 8.83 2.75 14.78
N VAL A 124 9.08 4.01 15.13
CA VAL A 124 8.91 5.16 14.22
C VAL A 124 9.83 5.05 13.01
N ALA A 125 11.12 4.74 13.21
CA ALA A 125 12.07 4.59 12.11
C ALA A 125 11.68 3.46 11.15
N VAL A 126 11.27 2.29 11.67
CA VAL A 126 10.81 1.15 10.86
C VAL A 126 9.56 1.52 10.07
N CYS A 127 8.56 2.12 10.73
CA CYS A 127 7.31 2.49 10.07
C CYS A 127 7.51 3.53 8.97
N LEU A 128 8.32 4.56 9.24
CA LEU A 128 8.63 5.62 8.28
C LEU A 128 9.43 5.07 7.09
N MET A 129 10.47 4.28 7.36
CA MET A 129 11.29 3.67 6.31
C MET A 129 10.46 2.71 5.45
N ALA A 130 9.64 1.86 6.07
CA ALA A 130 8.75 0.94 5.35
C ALA A 130 7.77 1.70 4.45
N GLY A 131 7.11 2.74 4.96
CA GLY A 131 6.17 3.54 4.17
C GLY A 131 6.83 4.29 3.01
N LEU A 132 8.04 4.85 3.21
CA LEU A 132 8.78 5.51 2.13
C LEU A 132 9.27 4.50 1.07
N MET A 133 9.74 3.33 1.50
CA MET A 133 10.13 2.24 0.59
C MET A 133 8.94 1.72 -0.21
N LEU A 134 7.75 1.64 0.40
CA LEU A 134 6.52 1.21 -0.25
C LEU A 134 5.97 2.26 -1.22
N MET A 135 6.04 3.54 -0.86
CA MET A 135 5.52 4.64 -1.67
C MET A 135 6.11 4.63 -3.09
N VAL A 136 7.43 4.47 -3.23
CA VAL A 136 8.12 4.56 -4.53
C VAL A 136 7.57 3.57 -5.58
N PRO A 137 7.57 2.25 -5.34
CA PRO A 137 7.05 1.29 -6.32
C PRO A 137 5.54 1.45 -6.53
N VAL A 138 4.76 1.71 -5.47
CA VAL A 138 3.30 1.83 -5.59
C VAL A 138 2.91 3.02 -6.47
N VAL A 139 3.48 4.20 -6.21
CA VAL A 139 3.26 5.40 -7.03
C VAL A 139 3.67 5.15 -8.48
N THR A 140 4.84 4.54 -8.70
CA THR A 140 5.37 4.27 -10.03
C THR A 140 4.43 3.34 -10.81
N LEU A 141 4.05 2.22 -10.20
CA LEU A 141 3.12 1.27 -10.80
C LEU A 141 1.77 1.94 -11.08
N SER A 142 1.26 2.77 -10.17
CA SER A 142 -0.03 3.45 -10.34
C SER A 142 -0.06 4.38 -11.55
N ILE A 143 1.01 5.14 -11.77
CA ILE A 143 1.12 6.02 -12.94
C ILE A 143 1.21 5.17 -14.22
N LEU A 144 2.02 4.11 -14.21
CA LEU A 144 2.21 3.25 -15.38
C LEU A 144 0.92 2.54 -15.78
N THR A 145 0.22 1.93 -14.81
CA THR A 145 -1.04 1.23 -15.07
C THR A 145 -2.14 2.20 -15.50
N ALA A 146 -2.21 3.40 -14.92
CA ALA A 146 -3.14 4.43 -15.37
C ALA A 146 -2.86 4.87 -16.81
N PHE A 147 -1.59 5.05 -17.19
CA PHE A 147 -1.20 5.38 -18.57
C PHE A 147 -1.52 4.25 -19.56
N VAL A 148 -1.28 2.99 -19.17
CA VAL A 148 -1.59 1.83 -20.00
C VAL A 148 -3.11 1.70 -20.17
N ALA A 149 -3.87 1.77 -19.09
CA ALA A 149 -5.33 1.72 -19.12
C ALA A 149 -5.91 2.84 -20.00
N TRP A 150 -5.41 4.07 -19.84
CA TRP A 150 -5.80 5.21 -20.69
C TRP A 150 -5.54 4.96 -22.18
N ARG A 151 -4.35 4.46 -22.53
CA ARG A 151 -4.00 4.15 -23.94
C ARG A 151 -4.85 3.04 -24.53
N LEU A 152 -5.32 2.11 -23.70
CA LEU A 152 -6.21 1.01 -24.10
C LEU A 152 -7.69 1.37 -24.07
N GLY A 153 -8.05 2.60 -23.66
CA GLY A 153 -9.44 3.01 -23.47
C GLY A 153 -10.16 2.24 -22.36
N LEU A 154 -9.41 1.64 -21.44
CA LEU A 154 -9.92 0.93 -20.27
C LEU A 154 -10.12 1.92 -19.13
N ASP A 155 -11.15 1.70 -18.32
CA ASP A 155 -11.32 2.40 -17.07
C ASP A 155 -10.24 1.95 -16.07
N PRO A 156 -9.31 2.84 -15.67
CA PRO A 156 -8.25 2.50 -14.73
C PRO A 156 -8.81 2.00 -13.40
N ASP A 157 -9.98 2.47 -12.96
CA ASP A 157 -10.54 2.04 -11.67
C ASP A 157 -10.93 0.54 -11.69
N ASN A 158 -11.23 -0.01 -12.87
CA ASN A 158 -11.62 -1.42 -13.03
C ASN A 158 -10.43 -2.38 -13.18
N VAL A 159 -9.24 -1.89 -13.55
CA VAL A 159 -8.07 -2.74 -13.86
C VAL A 159 -6.90 -2.42 -12.95
N THR A 160 -6.62 -1.15 -12.76
CA THR A 160 -5.47 -0.66 -12.01
C THR A 160 -5.60 -0.95 -10.52
N ILE A 161 -6.76 -0.62 -9.91
CA ILE A 161 -6.94 -0.75 -8.46
C ILE A 161 -6.78 -2.20 -7.99
N PRO A 162 -7.45 -3.22 -8.57
CA PRO A 162 -7.30 -4.60 -8.10
C PRO A 162 -5.88 -5.16 -8.22
N ILE A 163 -5.17 -4.79 -9.31
CA ILE A 163 -3.78 -5.21 -9.53
C ILE A 163 -2.88 -4.55 -8.48
N LEU A 164 -3.02 -3.23 -8.29
CA LEU A 164 -2.21 -2.50 -7.34
C LEU A 164 -2.46 -2.95 -5.91
N THR A 165 -3.70 -3.23 -5.50
CA THR A 165 -3.99 -3.73 -4.15
C THR A 165 -3.20 -4.99 -3.85
N THR A 166 -3.22 -5.95 -4.78
CA THR A 166 -2.49 -7.21 -4.61
C THR A 166 -0.98 -6.99 -4.51
N VAL A 167 -0.42 -6.11 -5.36
CA VAL A 167 1.02 -5.83 -5.36
C VAL A 167 1.44 -5.01 -4.14
N SER A 168 0.67 -4.00 -3.76
CA SER A 168 0.89 -3.17 -2.58
C SER A 168 0.85 -3.98 -1.29
N ASP A 169 -0.07 -4.94 -1.16
CA ASP A 169 -0.14 -5.81 0.01
C ASP A 169 1.12 -6.68 0.16
N LEU A 170 1.62 -7.24 -0.94
CA LEU A 170 2.86 -8.01 -0.95
C LEU A 170 4.07 -7.13 -0.65
N LEU A 171 4.18 -5.98 -1.32
CA LEU A 171 5.27 -5.03 -1.12
C LEU A 171 5.28 -4.47 0.29
N GLY A 172 4.12 -4.18 0.88
CA GLY A 172 4.02 -3.62 2.23
C GLY A 172 4.62 -4.54 3.28
N VAL A 173 4.30 -5.84 3.23
CA VAL A 173 4.94 -6.87 4.08
C VAL A 173 6.46 -6.87 3.89
N LEU A 174 6.93 -6.91 2.64
CA LEU A 174 8.37 -6.95 2.34
C LEU A 174 9.09 -5.68 2.79
N CYS A 175 8.47 -4.51 2.65
CA CYS A 175 9.01 -3.23 3.09
C CYS A 175 9.14 -3.14 4.61
N VAL A 176 8.15 -3.65 5.38
CA VAL A 176 8.26 -3.70 6.85
C VAL A 176 9.40 -4.63 7.27
N ILE A 177 9.52 -5.81 6.66
CA ILE A 177 10.61 -6.76 6.94
C ILE A 177 11.96 -6.12 6.60
N ALA A 178 12.10 -5.52 5.42
CA ALA A 178 13.34 -4.89 4.99
C ALA A 178 13.75 -3.74 5.90
N ALA A 179 12.81 -2.86 6.26
CA ALA A 179 13.06 -1.75 7.17
C ALA A 179 13.50 -2.23 8.56
N ALA A 180 12.86 -3.27 9.09
CA ALA A 180 13.23 -3.87 10.36
C ALA A 180 14.65 -4.46 10.32
N LYS A 181 14.99 -5.25 9.28
CA LYS A 181 16.35 -5.81 9.13
C LYS A 181 17.43 -4.74 9.04
N VAL A 182 17.20 -3.72 8.21
CA VAL A 182 18.15 -2.61 8.02
C VAL A 182 18.40 -1.85 9.33
N LEU A 183 17.34 -1.54 10.08
CA LEU A 183 17.44 -0.71 11.28
C LEU A 183 17.85 -1.47 12.54
N MET A 184 17.52 -2.76 12.62
CA MET A 184 17.81 -3.59 13.80
C MET A 184 19.10 -4.41 13.66
N LEU A 185 19.77 -4.38 12.50
CA LEU A 185 21.01 -5.11 12.20
C LEU A 185 20.90 -6.62 12.52
N VAL A 186 19.77 -7.23 12.17
CA VAL A 186 19.53 -8.68 12.25
C VAL A 186 19.36 -9.26 10.84
#